data_AF-A0A9E0GCS3-F1
#
_entry.id   AF-A0A9E0GCS3-F1
#
_cell.length_a   1.000
_cell.length_b   1.000
_cell.length_c   1.000
_cell.angle_alpha   90.00
_cell.angle_beta   90.00
_cell.angle_gamma   90.00
#
_symmetry.space_group_name_H-M   'P 1'
#
loop_
_entity.id
_entity.type
_entity.pdbx_description
1 polymer ?
#
loop_
_entity_poly.entity_id
_entity_poly.type
_entity_poly.pdbx_seq_one_letter_code
_entity_poly.pdbx_strand_id
1 'polypeptide(L)' 'TTVGTNLNIAHVSATPVGGTIKCHCSLTEINRKRLVFHIEVTDNKGRVGIGTHERFIVASEPFMEKAAKKLED' A
#
# COMPACT_ATOMS: atom_id res chain seq x y z
N THR A 1 11.47 -9.35 0.85
CA THR A 1 10.37 -8.61 0.19
C THR A 1 9.51 -7.93 1.25
N THR A 2 8.43 -7.24 0.87
CA THR A 2 7.42 -6.74 1.81
C THR A 2 6.03 -7.21 1.41
N VAL A 3 5.13 -7.31 2.39
CA VAL A 3 3.69 -7.58 2.22
C VAL A 3 2.87 -6.44 2.84
N GLY A 4 1.68 -6.17 2.32
CA GLY A 4 0.78 -5.19 2.93
C GLY A 4 0.08 -5.80 4.15
N THR A 5 0.01 -5.06 5.27
CA THR A 5 -0.66 -5.52 6.50
C THR A 5 -1.86 -4.67 6.88
N ASN A 6 -1.90 -3.41 6.46
CA ASN A 6 -3.05 -2.52 6.63
C ASN A 6 -3.06 -1.46 5.53
N LEU A 7 -4.25 -1.09 5.07
CA LEU A 7 -4.47 -0.04 4.09
C LEU A 7 -5.68 0.79 4.52
N ASN A 8 -5.48 2.10 4.70
CA ASN A 8 -6.55 3.03 5.04
C ASN A 8 -6.45 4.25 4.12
N ILE A 9 -7.39 4.39 3.19
CA ILE A 9 -7.38 5.42 2.15
C ILE A 9 -8.75 6.07 2.07
N ALA A 10 -8.78 7.40 2.06
CA ALA A 10 -9.94 8.19 1.69
C ALA A 10 -9.90 8.48 0.18
N HIS A 11 -10.99 8.16 -0.52
CA HIS A 11 -11.23 8.60 -1.90
C HIS A 11 -12.00 9.93 -1.81
N VAL A 12 -11.37 11.02 -2.23
CA VAL A 12 -11.89 12.38 -1.99
C VAL A 12 -12.42 13.07 -3.25
N SER A 13 -12.03 12.60 -4.44
CA SER A 13 -12.55 13.08 -5.72
C SER A 13 -12.36 12.02 -6.79
N ALA A 14 -13.28 11.94 -7.75
CA ALA A 14 -13.19 11.00 -8.86
C ALA A 14 -12.29 11.54 -9.99
N THR A 15 -11.58 10.63 -10.68
CA THR A 15 -10.87 10.92 -11.93
C THR A 15 -11.56 10.17 -13.09
N PRO A 16 -11.84 10.83 -14.24
CA PRO A 16 -12.46 10.18 -15.40
C PRO A 16 -11.63 9.04 -15.98
N VAL A 17 -12.29 8.09 -16.66
CA VAL A 17 -11.62 7.02 -17.41
C VAL A 17 -10.68 7.61 -18.46
N GLY A 18 -9.46 7.08 -18.54
CA GLY A 18 -8.40 7.62 -19.39
C GLY A 18 -7.63 8.79 -18.77
N GLY A 19 -8.08 9.30 -17.61
CA GLY A 19 -7.34 10.29 -16.83
C GLY A 19 -6.04 9.74 -16.25
N THR A 20 -5.06 10.61 -16.06
CA THR A 20 -3.76 10.26 -15.46
C THR A 20 -3.73 10.72 -14.00
N ILE A 21 -3.36 9.82 -13.10
CA ILE A 21 -3.09 10.13 -11.70
C ILE A 21 -1.59 10.07 -11.40
N LYS A 22 -1.16 10.79 -10.35
CA LYS A 22 0.15 10.68 -9.73
C LYS A 22 -0.03 10.24 -8.29
N CYS A 23 0.63 9.17 -7.90
CA CYS A 23 0.66 8.67 -6.54
C CYS A 23 2.04 8.97 -5.94
N HIS A 24 2.06 9.73 -4.86
CA HIS A 24 3.26 9.98 -4.06
C HIS A 24 3.18 9.17 -2.76
N CYS A 25 4.24 8.43 -2.46
CA CYS A 25 4.32 7.58 -1.29
C CYS A 25 5.55 7.98 -0.47
N SER A 26 5.34 8.50 0.73
CA SER A 26 6.43 8.88 1.64
C SER A 26 6.50 7.90 2.80
N LEU A 27 7.67 7.32 3.07
CA LEU A 27 7.90 6.50 4.27
C LEU A 27 7.94 7.42 5.49
N THR A 28 6.97 7.30 6.39
CA THR A 28 6.82 8.18 7.55
C THR A 28 7.23 7.53 8.87
N GLU A 29 7.26 6.19 8.93
CA GLU A 29 7.66 5.46 10.14
C GLU A 29 8.39 4.16 9.77
N ILE A 30 9.45 3.85 10.51
CA ILE A 30 10.11 2.54 10.54
C ILE A 30 10.10 2.03 11.97
N ASN A 31 9.44 0.90 12.21
CA ASN A 31 9.45 0.21 13.49
C ASN A 31 9.79 -1.27 13.28
N ARG A 32 11.07 -1.61 13.50
CA ARG A 32 11.64 -2.94 13.21
C ARG A 32 11.38 -3.33 11.74
N LYS A 33 10.44 -4.26 11.51
CA LYS A 33 10.05 -4.74 10.18
C LYS A 33 8.78 -4.09 9.66
N ARG A 34 8.08 -3.29 10.47
CA ARG A 34 6.89 -2.51 10.08
C ARG A 34 7.33 -1.17 9.48
N LEU A 35 6.75 -0.85 8.34
CA LEU A 35 6.96 0.37 7.58
C LEU A 35 5.59 1.03 7.39
N VAL A 36 5.48 2.33 7.66
CA VAL A 36 4.24 3.09 7.41
C VAL A 36 4.50 4.10 6.31
N PHE A 37 3.70 4.06 5.26
CA PHE A 37 3.74 5.01 4.17
C PHE A 37 2.54 5.94 4.25
N HIS A 38 2.78 7.25 4.14
CA HIS A 38 1.74 8.20 3.77
C HIS A 38 1.60 8.22 2.26
N ILE A 39 0.36 8.20 1.77
CA ILE A 39 0.03 8.13 0.36
C ILE A 39 -0.79 9.36 0.00
N GLU A 40 -0.40 10.08 -1.05
CA GLU A 40 -1.19 11.13 -1.67
C GLU A 40 -1.34 10.85 -3.17
N VAL A 41 -2.59 10.81 -3.63
CA VAL A 41 -2.95 10.58 -5.03
C VAL A 41 -3.58 11.84 -5.58
N THR A 42 -3.08 12.33 -6.70
CA THR A 42 -3.55 13.54 -7.37
C THR A 42 -3.80 13.30 -8.85
N ASP A 43 -4.69 14.07 -9.46
CA ASP A 43 -4.80 14.23 -10.92
C ASP A 43 -4.51 15.70 -11.30
N ASN A 44 -4.87 16.11 -12.52
CA ASN A 44 -4.68 17.49 -12.98
C ASN A 44 -5.66 18.51 -12.36
N LYS A 45 -6.66 18.06 -11.61
CA LYS A 45 -7.67 18.89 -10.94
C LYS A 45 -7.52 18.91 -9.42
N GLY A 46 -6.72 18.02 -8.86
CA GLY A 46 -6.31 18.09 -7.46
C GLY A 46 -6.18 16.73 -6.82
N ARG A 47 -6.43 16.67 -5.51
CA ARG A 47 -6.33 15.43 -4.74
C ARG A 47 -7.50 14.49 -5.05
N VAL A 48 -7.16 13.25 -5.32
CA VAL A 48 -8.06 12.12 -5.62
C VAL A 48 -8.13 11.20 -4.42
N GLY A 49 -7.01 10.97 -3.74
CA GLY A 49 -6.99 10.11 -2.57
C GLY A 49 -5.86 10.45 -1.60
N ILE A 50 -6.03 10.05 -0.35
CA ILE A 50 -5.03 10.24 0.70
C ILE A 50 -5.18 9.17 1.78
N GLY A 51 -4.08 8.75 2.38
CA GLY A 51 -4.12 7.91 3.56
C GLY A 51 -2.81 7.22 3.87
N THR A 52 -2.88 6.02 4.42
CA THR A 52 -1.72 5.26 4.87
C THR A 52 -1.72 3.82 4.35
N HIS A 53 -0.51 3.31 4.09
CA HIS A 53 -0.27 1.91 3.76
C HIS A 53 0.82 1.37 4.68
N GLU A 54 0.47 0.35 5.48
CA GLU A 54 1.44 -0.37 6.30
C GLU A 54 1.98 -1.57 5.55
N ARG A 55 3.31 -1.68 5.53
CA ARG A 55 4.02 -2.82 4.94
C ARG A 55 4.91 -3.48 5.97
N PHE A 56 5.05 -4.79 5.87
CA PHE A 56 5.92 -5.57 6.75
C PHE A 56 6.99 -6.30 5.93
N ILE A 57 8.24 -6.23 6.38
CA ILE A 57 9.37 -6.92 5.75
C ILE A 57 9.30 -8.41 6.10
N VAL A 58 9.31 -9.25 5.07
CA VAL A 58 9.26 -10.72 5.19
C VAL A 58 10.34 -11.38 4.34
N ALA A 59 10.79 -12.55 4.81
CA ALA A 59 11.58 -13.47 3.99
C ALA A 59 10.64 -14.15 2.99
N SER A 60 10.94 -14.03 1.68
CA SER A 60 10.02 -14.44 0.62
C SER A 60 9.70 -15.93 0.66
N GLU A 61 10.73 -16.79 0.71
CA GLU A 61 10.59 -18.25 0.68
C GLU A 61 9.75 -18.79 1.86
N PRO A 62 10.09 -18.57 3.15
CA PRO A 62 9.26 -19.07 4.26
C PRO A 62 7.84 -18.53 4.26
N PHE A 63 7.64 -17.28 3.78
CA PHE A 63 6.31 -16.69 3.69
C PHE A 63 5.44 -17.40 2.64
N MET A 64 6.02 -17.71 1.48
CA MET A 64 5.32 -18.43 0.40
C MET A 64 5.04 -19.88 0.77
N GLU A 65 5.98 -20.59 1.40
CA GLU A 65 5.74 -21.95 1.92
C GLU A 65 4.57 -21.98 2.92
N LYS A 66 4.55 -21.03 3.87
CA LYS A 66 3.43 -20.91 4.82
C LYS A 66 2.10 -20.61 4.13
N ALA A 67 2.10 -19.84 3.04
CA ALA A 67 0.90 -19.56 2.27
C ALA A 67 0.41 -20.79 1.51
N ALA A 68 1.31 -21.55 0.88
CA ALA A 68 0.97 -22.77 0.15
C ALA A 68 0.34 -23.84 1.06
N LYS A 69 0.87 -24.02 2.27
CA LYS A 69 0.33 -24.95 3.27
C LYS A 69 -1.14 -24.74 3.62
N LYS A 70 -1.70 -23.54 3.42
CA LYS A 70 -3.13 -23.28 3.66
C LYS A 70 -4.07 -24.02 2.69
N LEU A 71 -3.56 -24.54 1.59
CA LEU A 71 -4.33 -25.36 0.63
C LEU A 71 -4.29 -26.86 0.99
N GLU A 72 -3.45 -27.24 1.95
CA GLU A 72 -3.30 -28.63 2.43
C GLU A 72 -4.23 -28.95 3.61
N ASP A 73 -4.94 -27.93 4.12
CA ASP A 73 -5.93 -28.01 5.22
C ASP A 73 -7.37 -28.18 4.71
#